data_AF-A0AAJ2HKA8-F1
#
_entry.id   AF-A0AAJ2HKA8-F1
#
_cell.length_a   1.000
_cell.length_b   1.000
_cell.length_c   1.000
_cell.angle_alpha   90.00
_cell.angle_beta   90.00
_cell.angle_gamma   90.00
#
_symmetry.space_group_name_H-M   'P 1'
#
loop_
_entity.id
_entity.type
_entity.pdbx_description
1 polymer ?
#
loop_
_entity_poly.entity_id
_entity_poly.type
_entity_poly.pdbx_seq_one_letter_code
_entity_poly.pdbx_strand_id
1 'polypeptide(L)'
;MSIAQSRDAGAGAPDDEEVDSLTIGRRIRQLRSARGMTLDDLAAAVERVPSQLSMIENGRREPKLTLLRQIARALGTSLDALLESEPLDERATMEIALERAMKGQTFQALGIEPFRIGKTVPDDALRAMLALQGEIERLRDERAATPEEARRANVALRRLMRTQNNHFPDLEKQALAILAAVGHPGGPLTQRTASDIAAHLGFTLHYVPDLPQTTRSVADIKNGRLYLSSRLASKGDPRTAVLQALSSRILGHTEPTSYAEFLRQRVETNYLTGALLIPEDHAVPFLLEAKGRRAVSIEDLRDAYSVSYETAAHRFTNLATVHLGIPVHFLKVHESGTITKAYENDDVNFPTDRLGSIEGQMCCRKWTSRVVFDEDDHFNPYYQYTDTGNGTYWCTARVELSSEGAHSVSVGVRFDDTKWFLGRDTPHRGVSKHSVEVCCRRAPADLEASWREYAWPNVRTPRTLLATLPTGAFPGVDTTDVYEFLEAHAPRG
;
A
#
# COMPACT_ATOMS: atom_id res chain seq x y z
N MET A 1 -27.92 -36.87 43.52
CA MET A 1 -26.77 -36.31 44.26
C MET A 1 -25.83 -35.64 43.27
N SER A 2 -25.37 -34.45 43.65
CA SER A 2 -24.36 -33.60 43.02
C SER A 2 -24.75 -32.75 41.82
N ILE A 3 -24.64 -31.45 42.07
CA ILE A 3 -24.96 -30.24 41.32
C ILE A 3 -23.86 -29.94 40.29
N ALA A 4 -24.23 -29.48 39.10
CA ALA A 4 -23.46 -28.47 38.36
C ALA A 4 -24.36 -27.74 37.36
N GLN A 5 -24.52 -26.44 37.60
CA GLN A 5 -25.34 -25.48 36.88
C GLN A 5 -24.60 -24.92 35.65
N SER A 6 -25.37 -24.68 34.59
CA SER A 6 -25.33 -23.57 33.62
C SER A 6 -24.10 -22.65 33.57
N ARG A 7 -23.56 -22.46 32.36
CA ARG A 7 -23.04 -21.16 31.91
C ARG A 7 -23.46 -20.89 30.47
N ASP A 8 -24.49 -20.06 30.38
CA ASP A 8 -24.92 -19.27 29.24
C ASP A 8 -23.82 -18.20 28.98
N ALA A 9 -23.20 -18.23 27.79
CA ALA A 9 -22.18 -17.26 27.40
C ALA A 9 -22.87 -16.14 26.62
N GLY A 10 -23.43 -15.20 27.37
CA GLY A 10 -23.99 -13.96 26.86
C GLY A 10 -22.93 -13.08 26.19
N ALA A 11 -23.41 -12.33 25.21
CA ALA A 11 -22.74 -11.32 24.40
C ALA A 11 -21.59 -10.59 25.11
N GLY A 12 -20.42 -10.59 24.48
CA GLY A 12 -19.32 -9.69 24.81
C GLY A 12 -19.78 -8.25 24.62
N ALA A 13 -19.90 -7.55 25.75
CA ALA A 13 -20.01 -6.11 25.85
C ALA A 13 -18.83 -5.43 25.12
N PRO A 14 -18.99 -4.18 24.66
CA PRO A 14 -17.87 -3.40 24.11
C PRO A 14 -16.72 -3.41 25.11
N ASP A 15 -15.50 -3.61 24.61
CA ASP A 15 -14.26 -3.51 25.40
C ASP A 15 -14.34 -2.31 26.35
N ASP A 16 -14.26 -2.60 27.65
CA ASP A 16 -14.05 -1.60 28.68
C ASP A 16 -12.84 -0.76 28.27
N GLU A 17 -13.06 0.53 28.02
CA GLU A 17 -11.99 1.52 27.93
C GLU A 17 -11.07 1.31 29.15
N GLU A 18 -9.83 0.83 28.94
CA GLU A 18 -8.84 0.83 30.01
C GLU A 18 -8.71 2.27 30.51
N VAL A 19 -9.29 2.53 31.69
CA VAL A 19 -9.33 3.86 32.29
C VAL A 19 -7.89 4.29 32.56
N ASP A 20 -7.37 5.14 31.68
CA ASP A 20 -5.99 5.62 31.69
C ASP A 20 -5.63 6.18 33.09
N SER A 21 -4.58 5.63 33.70
CA SER A 21 -4.05 6.04 35.00
C SER A 21 -3.79 7.55 35.10
N LEU A 22 -3.50 8.22 33.98
CA LEU A 22 -3.37 9.67 33.89
C LEU A 22 -4.70 10.40 34.09
N THR A 23 -5.76 9.93 33.45
CA THR A 23 -7.12 10.48 33.57
C THR A 23 -7.62 10.38 35.01
N ILE A 24 -7.42 9.22 35.65
CA ILE A 24 -7.74 8.99 37.07
C ILE A 24 -6.96 9.96 37.97
N GLY A 25 -5.66 10.11 37.73
CA GLY A 25 -4.80 11.03 38.48
C GLY A 25 -5.28 12.49 38.40
N ARG A 26 -5.69 12.94 37.22
CA ARG A 26 -6.21 14.30 37.00
C ARG A 26 -7.56 14.52 37.66
N ARG A 27 -8.44 13.50 37.66
CA ARG A 27 -9.73 13.56 38.36
C ARG A 27 -9.55 13.71 39.87
N ILE A 28 -8.64 12.95 40.46
CA ILE A 28 -8.28 13.07 41.88
C ILE A 28 -7.83 14.49 42.20
N ARG A 29 -6.94 15.06 41.37
CA ARG A 29 -6.45 16.43 41.53
C ARG A 29 -7.56 17.49 41.39
N GLN A 30 -8.49 17.31 40.45
CA GLN A 30 -9.63 18.21 40.23
C GLN A 30 -10.54 18.22 41.46
N LEU A 31 -10.98 17.04 41.92
CA LEU A 31 -11.86 16.90 43.09
C LEU A 31 -11.20 17.38 44.39
N ARG A 32 -9.89 17.14 44.55
CA ARG A 32 -9.10 17.67 45.66
C ARG A 32 -9.10 19.20 45.65
N SER A 33 -8.84 19.80 44.49
CA SER A 33 -8.76 21.25 44.34
C SER A 33 -10.13 21.92 44.51
N ALA A 34 -11.20 21.31 44.00
CA ALA A 34 -12.57 21.78 44.19
C ALA A 34 -12.99 21.82 45.67
N ARG A 35 -12.40 20.96 46.50
CA ARG A 35 -12.60 20.93 47.96
C ARG A 35 -11.63 21.82 48.74
N GLY A 36 -10.75 22.56 48.06
CA GLY A 36 -9.74 23.40 48.71
C GLY A 36 -8.66 22.62 49.47
N MET A 37 -8.53 21.31 49.26
CA MET A 37 -7.54 20.48 49.94
C MET A 37 -6.16 20.61 49.28
N THR A 38 -5.12 20.75 50.10
CA THR A 38 -3.73 20.65 49.63
C THR A 38 -3.36 19.18 49.37
N LEU A 39 -2.25 18.95 48.65
CA LEU A 39 -1.75 17.59 48.43
C LEU A 39 -1.41 16.90 49.76
N ASP A 40 -0.92 17.66 50.73
CA ASP A 40 -0.58 17.17 52.07
C ASP A 40 -1.84 16.79 52.85
N ASP A 41 -2.92 17.56 52.74
CA ASP A 41 -4.21 17.26 53.38
C ASP A 41 -4.80 15.94 52.87
N LEU A 42 -4.77 15.72 51.54
CA LEU A 42 -5.25 14.47 50.96
C LEU A 42 -4.33 13.30 51.35
N ALA A 43 -3.01 13.51 51.34
CA ALA A 43 -2.04 12.50 51.71
C ALA A 43 -2.21 12.06 53.18
N ALA A 44 -2.42 13.01 54.09
CA ALA A 44 -2.75 12.74 55.49
C ALA A 44 -4.07 11.97 55.63
N ALA A 45 -5.11 12.37 54.88
CA ALA A 45 -6.42 11.72 54.93
C ALA A 45 -6.44 10.26 54.43
N VAL A 46 -5.47 9.86 53.60
CA VAL A 46 -5.32 8.48 53.10
C VAL A 46 -4.09 7.76 53.67
N GLU A 47 -3.44 8.33 54.67
CA GLU A 47 -2.25 7.79 55.35
C GLU A 47 -1.10 7.45 54.37
N ARG A 48 -0.84 8.35 53.42
CA ARG A 48 0.24 8.21 52.43
C ARG A 48 1.19 9.39 52.47
N VAL A 49 2.38 9.18 51.90
CA VAL A 49 3.36 10.25 51.73
C VAL A 49 2.92 11.16 50.57
N PRO A 50 3.03 12.50 50.69
CA PRO A 50 2.63 13.43 49.62
C PRO A 50 3.27 13.13 48.26
N SER A 51 4.51 12.67 48.25
CA SER A 51 5.22 12.26 47.02
C SER A 51 4.53 11.10 46.30
N GLN A 52 3.92 10.17 47.04
CA GLN A 52 3.19 9.04 46.47
C GLN A 52 1.88 9.49 45.81
N LEU A 53 1.15 10.42 46.43
CA LEU A 53 -0.05 10.99 45.81
C LEU A 53 0.29 11.87 44.61
N SER A 54 1.41 12.60 44.64
CA SER A 54 1.89 13.35 43.49
C SER A 54 2.15 12.44 42.28
N MET A 55 2.75 11.26 42.49
CA MET A 55 2.98 10.32 41.39
C MET A 55 1.67 9.74 40.81
N ILE A 56 0.66 9.57 41.65
CA ILE A 56 -0.68 9.12 41.23
C ILE A 56 -1.41 10.23 40.48
N GLU A 57 -1.44 11.47 41.00
CA GLU A 57 -2.11 12.62 40.36
C GLU A 57 -1.54 12.96 38.98
N ASN A 58 -0.27 12.62 38.73
CA ASN A 58 0.41 12.87 37.45
C ASN A 58 0.50 11.61 36.56
N GLY A 59 -0.24 10.54 36.86
CA GLY A 59 -0.29 9.32 36.04
C GLY A 59 1.05 8.57 35.92
N ARG A 60 2.00 8.81 36.84
CA ARG A 60 3.31 8.14 36.87
C ARG A 60 3.29 6.83 37.65
N ARG A 61 2.22 6.59 38.42
CA ARG A 61 2.05 5.38 39.21
C ARG A 61 0.58 5.01 39.27
N GLU A 62 0.30 3.77 38.87
CA GLU A 62 -1.04 3.22 38.94
C GLU A 62 -1.42 2.91 40.40
N PRO A 63 -2.52 3.47 40.92
CA PRO A 63 -2.96 3.24 42.28
C PRO A 63 -3.69 1.89 42.39
N LYS A 64 -3.41 1.13 43.45
CA LYS A 64 -4.18 -0.08 43.76
C LYS A 64 -5.63 0.28 44.11
N LEU A 65 -6.57 -0.60 43.78
CA LEU A 65 -8.01 -0.44 44.05
C LEU A 65 -8.32 -0.06 45.51
N THR A 66 -7.55 -0.60 46.46
CA THR A 66 -7.68 -0.27 47.89
C THR A 66 -7.37 1.20 48.18
N LEU A 67 -6.34 1.76 47.55
CA LEU A 67 -5.96 3.16 47.68
C LEU A 67 -6.96 4.08 46.95
N LEU A 68 -7.46 3.68 45.78
CA LEU A 68 -8.51 4.44 45.09
C LEU A 68 -9.78 4.57 45.92
N ARG A 69 -10.20 3.51 46.62
CA ARG A 69 -11.34 3.58 47.54
C ARG A 69 -11.09 4.50 48.74
N GLN A 70 -9.86 4.54 49.26
CA GLN A 70 -9.48 5.47 50.33
C GLN A 70 -9.53 6.92 49.83
N ILE A 71 -8.99 7.18 48.65
CA ILE A 71 -9.03 8.50 48.01
C ILE A 71 -10.46 8.94 47.74
N ALA A 72 -11.32 8.05 47.23
CA ALA A 72 -12.74 8.33 47.00
C ALA A 72 -13.45 8.78 48.29
N ARG A 73 -13.22 8.06 49.40
CA ARG A 73 -13.79 8.40 50.72
C ARG A 73 -13.26 9.73 51.25
N ALA A 74 -11.95 9.97 51.17
CA ALA A 74 -11.34 11.22 51.60
C ALA A 74 -11.84 12.42 50.79
N LEU A 75 -12.08 12.21 49.49
CA LEU A 75 -12.68 13.17 48.59
C LEU A 75 -14.21 13.11 48.58
N GLY A 76 -14.88 12.45 49.53
CA GLY A 76 -16.34 12.39 49.61
C GLY A 76 -17.06 12.07 48.29
N THR A 77 -16.53 11.14 47.50
CA THR A 77 -17.07 10.70 46.21
C THR A 77 -17.14 9.17 46.15
N SER A 78 -17.80 8.60 45.14
CA SER A 78 -17.80 7.14 44.90
C SER A 78 -16.56 6.71 44.11
N LEU A 79 -16.22 5.42 44.19
CA LEU A 79 -15.19 4.85 43.32
C LEU A 79 -15.60 4.96 41.86
N ASP A 80 -16.88 4.74 41.56
CA ASP A 80 -17.42 4.85 40.21
C ASP A 80 -17.25 6.28 39.67
N ALA A 81 -17.48 7.33 40.48
CA ALA A 81 -17.26 8.72 40.06
C ALA A 81 -15.79 9.13 39.86
N LEU A 82 -14.82 8.32 40.35
CA LEU A 82 -13.39 8.46 40.02
C LEU A 82 -13.02 7.74 38.72
N LEU A 83 -13.83 6.75 38.32
CA LEU A 83 -13.63 5.92 37.13
C LEU A 83 -14.53 6.34 35.96
N GLU A 84 -15.62 7.06 36.23
CA GLU A 84 -16.59 7.55 35.24
C GLU A 84 -16.02 8.68 34.39
N SER A 85 -16.34 8.61 33.09
CA SER A 85 -16.01 9.55 32.03
C SER A 85 -16.84 10.86 32.10
N GLU A 86 -17.07 11.42 33.29
CA GLU A 86 -17.61 12.77 33.39
C GLU A 86 -16.60 13.76 32.76
N PRO A 87 -17.07 14.75 31.97
CA PRO A 87 -16.17 15.67 31.28
C PRO A 87 -15.29 16.41 32.30
N LEU A 88 -13.98 16.21 32.17
CA LEU A 88 -12.99 17.03 32.86
C LEU A 88 -13.18 18.50 32.49
N ASP A 89 -12.71 19.42 33.34
CA ASP A 89 -12.73 20.83 32.95
C ASP A 89 -11.92 21.05 31.65
N GLU A 90 -12.25 22.10 30.89
CA GLU A 90 -11.62 22.37 29.58
C GLU A 90 -10.09 22.44 29.68
N ARG A 91 -9.57 22.98 30.78
CA ARG A 91 -8.13 23.10 31.00
C ARG A 91 -7.48 21.74 31.24
N ALA A 92 -8.06 20.91 32.10
CA ALA A 92 -7.58 19.55 32.36
C ALA A 92 -7.61 18.69 31.09
N THR A 93 -8.62 18.88 30.23
CA THR A 93 -8.70 18.26 28.90
C THR A 93 -7.54 18.69 28.01
N MET A 94 -7.24 20.00 27.95
CA MET A 94 -6.11 20.52 27.18
C MET A 94 -4.75 20.05 27.73
N GLU A 95 -4.58 19.99 29.05
CA GLU A 95 -3.36 19.49 29.68
C GLU A 95 -3.10 18.02 29.34
N ILE A 96 -4.14 17.17 29.37
CA ILE A 96 -4.03 15.75 29.01
C ILE A 96 -3.71 15.60 27.53
N ALA A 97 -4.40 16.32 26.65
CA ALA A 97 -4.16 16.27 25.21
C ALA A 97 -2.70 16.64 24.88
N LEU A 98 -2.17 17.69 25.52
CA LEU A 98 -0.80 18.13 25.31
C LEU A 98 0.22 17.14 25.90
N GLU A 99 -0.02 16.58 27.08
CA GLU A 99 0.86 15.55 27.66
C GLU A 99 0.88 14.25 26.83
N ARG A 100 -0.23 13.88 26.20
CA ARG A 100 -0.28 12.78 25.24
C ARG A 100 0.51 13.10 23.98
N ALA A 101 0.32 14.30 23.42
CA ALA A 101 1.08 14.77 22.25
C ALA A 101 2.60 14.78 22.50
N MET A 102 3.03 15.20 23.69
CA MET A 102 4.45 15.23 24.09
C MET A 102 5.08 13.84 24.24
N LYS A 103 4.27 12.82 24.56
CA LYS A 103 4.70 11.42 24.57
C LYS A 103 4.62 10.75 23.19
N GLY A 104 3.93 11.37 22.24
CA GLY A 104 3.72 10.87 20.89
C GLY A 104 4.98 10.89 20.02
N GLN A 105 4.95 10.13 18.92
CA GLN A 105 6.08 9.98 18.00
C GLN A 105 6.51 11.32 17.35
N THR A 106 5.57 12.26 17.16
CA THR A 106 5.85 13.57 16.54
C THR A 106 6.85 14.40 17.35
N PHE A 107 6.69 14.48 18.67
CA PHE A 107 7.62 15.19 19.55
C PHE A 107 9.00 14.53 19.58
N GLN A 108 9.04 13.20 19.62
CA GLN A 108 10.29 12.42 19.61
C GLN A 108 11.07 12.61 18.30
N ALA A 109 10.38 12.57 17.16
CA ALA A 109 11.01 12.74 15.84
C ALA A 109 11.56 14.16 15.63
N LEU A 110 10.91 15.18 16.19
CA LEU A 110 11.38 16.57 16.16
C LEU A 110 12.50 16.87 17.17
N GLY A 111 12.87 15.89 18.02
CA GLY A 111 13.90 16.05 19.05
C GLY A 111 13.50 17.03 20.16
N ILE A 112 12.19 17.23 20.38
CA ILE A 112 11.69 18.16 21.40
C ILE A 112 11.62 17.41 22.73
N GLU A 113 12.31 17.92 23.75
CA GLU A 113 12.28 17.31 25.08
C GLU A 113 10.91 17.52 25.75
N PRO A 114 10.30 16.47 26.34
CA PRO A 114 9.08 16.61 27.11
C PRO A 114 9.30 17.47 28.37
N PHE A 115 8.50 18.53 28.52
CA PHE A 115 8.45 19.39 29.69
C PHE A 115 7.22 19.13 30.58
N ARG A 116 7.18 19.76 31.75
CA ARG A 116 6.00 19.72 32.64
C ARG A 116 5.13 20.95 32.44
N ILE A 117 3.82 20.75 32.36
CA ILE A 117 2.87 21.86 32.30
C ILE A 117 2.72 22.47 33.70
N GLY A 118 3.24 23.68 33.88
CA GLY A 118 3.12 24.43 35.13
C GLY A 118 1.73 25.02 35.32
N LYS A 119 1.30 25.21 36.58
CA LYS A 119 0.00 25.87 36.91
C LYS A 119 -0.08 27.32 36.42
N THR A 120 1.07 27.95 36.14
CA THR A 120 1.17 29.33 35.67
C THR A 120 0.99 29.48 34.16
N VAL A 121 0.91 28.37 33.41
CA VAL A 121 0.68 28.42 31.96
C VAL A 121 -0.76 28.87 31.70
N PRO A 122 -1.00 29.97 30.95
CA PRO A 122 -2.34 30.43 30.61
C PRO A 122 -3.07 29.46 29.65
N ASP A 123 -4.40 29.43 29.69
CA ASP A 123 -5.21 28.55 28.83
C ASP A 123 -5.02 28.85 27.34
N ASP A 124 -4.82 30.12 26.97
CA ASP A 124 -4.54 30.52 25.59
C ASP A 124 -3.23 29.93 25.06
N ALA A 125 -2.23 29.78 25.93
CA ALA A 125 -0.96 29.15 25.56
C ALA A 125 -1.14 27.64 25.33
N LEU A 126 -1.94 26.96 26.16
CA LEU A 126 -2.28 25.55 25.95
C LEU A 126 -3.04 25.35 24.63
N ARG A 127 -4.02 26.21 24.36
CA ARG A 127 -4.80 26.19 23.11
C ARG A 127 -3.91 26.43 21.89
N ALA A 128 -2.99 27.39 21.96
CA ALA A 128 -2.04 27.66 20.88
C ALA A 128 -1.08 26.50 20.64
N MET A 129 -0.58 25.86 21.70
CA MET A 129 0.29 24.68 21.59
C MET A 129 -0.43 23.48 20.96
N LEU A 130 -1.68 23.22 21.35
CA LEU A 130 -2.50 22.17 20.73
C LEU A 130 -2.85 22.47 19.28
N ALA A 131 -3.20 23.72 18.96
CA ALA A 131 -3.44 24.14 17.59
C ALA A 131 -2.18 24.00 16.72
N LEU A 132 -1.01 24.36 17.25
CA LEU A 132 0.26 24.17 16.57
C LEU A 132 0.58 22.68 16.36
N GLN A 133 0.31 21.82 17.35
CA GLN A 133 0.50 20.37 17.19
C GLN A 133 -0.44 19.78 16.13
N GLY A 134 -1.71 20.16 16.13
CA GLY A 134 -2.65 19.74 15.08
C GLY A 134 -2.23 20.24 13.70
N GLU A 135 -1.69 21.46 13.59
CA GLU A 135 -1.17 21.99 12.34
C GLU A 135 0.12 21.29 11.89
N ILE A 136 1.01 20.93 12.83
CA ILE A 136 2.20 20.12 12.53
C ILE A 136 1.80 18.75 12.02
N GLU A 137 0.81 18.09 12.62
CA GLU A 137 0.29 16.80 12.16
C GLU A 137 -0.34 16.93 10.78
N ARG A 138 -1.21 17.93 10.57
CA ARG A 138 -1.80 18.24 9.26
C ARG A 138 -0.73 18.47 8.20
N LEU A 139 0.29 19.28 8.48
CA LEU A 139 1.42 19.54 7.57
C LEU A 139 2.27 18.29 7.35
N ARG A 140 2.38 17.38 8.32
CA ARG A 140 3.08 16.11 8.17
C ARG A 140 2.29 15.14 7.31
N ASP A 141 0.98 15.09 7.46
CA ASP A 141 0.09 14.30 6.62
C ASP A 141 0.08 14.83 5.18
N GLU A 142 0.10 16.16 5.02
CA GLU A 142 0.31 16.81 3.72
C GLU A 142 1.70 16.53 3.14
N ARG A 143 2.75 16.44 3.98
CA ARG A 143 4.13 16.14 3.55
C ARG A 143 4.39 14.66 3.30
N ALA A 144 3.69 13.75 3.98
CA ALA A 144 3.70 12.31 3.74
C ALA A 144 3.24 11.97 2.32
N ALA A 145 2.50 12.89 1.69
CA ALA A 145 2.09 12.87 0.30
C ALA A 145 3.08 13.60 -0.64
N THR A 146 4.31 13.92 -0.22
CA THR A 146 5.29 14.51 -1.13
C THR A 146 5.75 13.49 -2.18
N PRO A 147 5.91 13.90 -3.46
CA PRO A 147 6.47 13.04 -4.50
C PRO A 147 7.83 12.44 -4.13
N GLU A 148 8.60 13.12 -3.27
CA GLU A 148 9.95 12.72 -2.86
C GLU A 148 9.95 11.55 -1.88
N GLU A 149 9.15 11.60 -0.80
CA GLU A 149 9.01 10.49 0.14
C GLU A 149 8.41 9.27 -0.56
N ALA A 150 7.43 9.50 -1.45
CA ALA A 150 6.86 8.45 -2.26
C ALA A 150 7.90 7.77 -3.17
N ARG A 151 8.77 8.55 -3.83
CA ARG A 151 9.87 8.02 -4.65
C ARG A 151 10.84 7.20 -3.81
N ARG A 152 11.28 7.70 -2.66
CA ARG A 152 12.21 6.97 -1.77
C ARG A 152 11.62 5.65 -1.27
N ALA A 153 10.35 5.65 -0.88
CA ALA A 153 9.66 4.45 -0.45
C ALA A 153 9.54 3.42 -1.58
N ASN A 154 9.21 3.85 -2.81
CA ASN A 154 9.17 2.96 -3.97
C ASN A 154 10.55 2.36 -4.31
N VAL A 155 11.62 3.17 -4.25
CA VAL A 155 12.99 2.69 -4.47
C VAL A 155 13.40 1.65 -3.41
N ALA A 156 13.12 1.92 -2.13
CA ALA A 156 13.40 0.99 -1.04
C ALA A 156 12.62 -0.33 -1.19
N LEU A 157 11.35 -0.24 -1.57
CA LEU A 157 10.49 -1.40 -1.80
C LEU A 157 10.97 -2.24 -2.99
N ARG A 158 11.35 -1.62 -4.11
CA ARG A 158 11.93 -2.34 -5.25
C ARG A 158 13.23 -3.04 -4.87
N ARG A 159 14.09 -2.39 -4.07
CA ARG A 159 15.31 -3.02 -3.53
C ARG A 159 14.98 -4.25 -2.69
N LEU A 160 14.00 -4.17 -1.79
CA LEU A 160 13.53 -5.30 -0.99
C LEU A 160 13.06 -6.46 -1.90
N MET A 161 12.17 -6.15 -2.84
CA MET A 161 11.65 -7.14 -3.80
C MET A 161 12.78 -7.80 -4.58
N ARG A 162 13.77 -7.04 -5.07
CA ARG A 162 14.93 -7.60 -5.77
C ARG A 162 15.78 -8.50 -4.86
N THR A 163 16.05 -8.09 -3.62
CA THR A 163 16.83 -8.90 -2.67
C THR A 163 16.18 -10.24 -2.31
N GLN A 164 14.86 -10.30 -2.38
CA GLN A 164 14.08 -11.51 -2.11
C GLN A 164 13.68 -12.27 -3.37
N ASN A 165 14.24 -11.91 -4.55
CA ASN A 165 13.82 -12.46 -5.85
C ASN A 165 12.30 -12.38 -6.08
N ASN A 166 11.68 -11.36 -5.48
CA ASN A 166 10.24 -11.09 -5.49
C ASN A 166 9.39 -12.28 -5.05
N HIS A 167 9.93 -13.11 -4.16
CA HIS A 167 9.27 -14.25 -3.54
C HIS A 167 9.18 -14.03 -2.04
N PHE A 168 8.00 -14.25 -1.46
CA PHE A 168 7.72 -14.03 -0.04
C PHE A 168 7.20 -15.34 0.59
N PRO A 169 8.10 -16.20 1.10
CA PRO A 169 7.75 -17.55 1.56
C PRO A 169 6.66 -17.59 2.64
N ASP A 170 6.60 -16.59 3.52
CA ASP A 170 5.60 -16.56 4.58
C ASP A 170 4.20 -16.21 4.07
N LEU A 171 4.11 -15.46 2.96
CA LEU A 171 2.83 -15.21 2.29
C LEU A 171 2.37 -16.45 1.51
N GLU A 172 3.30 -17.22 0.93
CA GLU A 172 2.98 -18.50 0.27
C GLU A 172 2.41 -19.52 1.26
N LYS A 173 3.03 -19.64 2.45
CA LYS A 173 2.52 -20.50 3.51
C LYS A 173 1.11 -20.11 3.96
N GLN A 174 0.83 -18.81 4.05
CA GLN A 174 -0.52 -18.32 4.39
C GLN A 174 -1.53 -18.64 3.30
N ALA A 175 -1.17 -18.42 2.03
CA ALA A 175 -2.03 -18.79 0.89
C ALA A 175 -2.36 -20.29 0.92
N LEU A 176 -1.33 -21.13 1.08
CA LEU A 176 -1.49 -22.59 1.18
C LEU A 176 -2.39 -23.00 2.35
N ALA A 177 -2.20 -22.42 3.54
CA ALA A 177 -3.01 -22.72 4.71
C ALA A 177 -4.48 -22.39 4.49
N ILE A 178 -4.79 -21.25 3.86
CA ILE A 178 -6.17 -20.83 3.57
C ILE A 178 -6.81 -21.74 2.52
N LEU A 179 -6.08 -22.04 1.45
CA LEU A 179 -6.57 -22.90 0.38
C LEU A 179 -6.83 -24.33 0.88
N ALA A 180 -5.95 -24.85 1.75
CA ALA A 180 -6.15 -26.13 2.41
C ALA A 180 -7.38 -26.12 3.34
N ALA A 181 -7.61 -25.04 4.08
CA ALA A 181 -8.74 -24.90 4.99
C ALA A 181 -10.11 -24.92 4.28
N VAL A 182 -10.17 -24.40 3.04
CA VAL A 182 -11.38 -24.46 2.20
C VAL A 182 -11.42 -25.70 1.29
N GLY A 183 -10.42 -26.59 1.37
CA GLY A 183 -10.35 -27.79 0.54
C GLY A 183 -10.23 -27.50 -0.95
N HIS A 184 -9.49 -26.45 -1.33
CA HIS A 184 -9.29 -26.10 -2.74
C HIS A 184 -8.56 -27.24 -3.48
N PRO A 185 -9.15 -27.82 -4.55
CA PRO A 185 -8.59 -28.99 -5.23
C PRO A 185 -7.39 -28.68 -6.15
N GLY A 186 -7.03 -27.41 -6.28
CA GLY A 186 -6.06 -26.92 -7.28
C GLY A 186 -6.72 -26.33 -8.52
N GLY A 187 -5.92 -25.70 -9.37
CA GLY A 187 -6.39 -25.04 -10.60
C GLY A 187 -7.10 -23.70 -10.36
N PRO A 188 -7.93 -23.22 -11.32
CA PRO A 188 -8.59 -21.92 -11.25
C PRO A 188 -9.44 -21.77 -9.99
N LEU A 189 -9.23 -20.69 -9.25
CA LEU A 189 -10.06 -20.36 -8.10
C LEU A 189 -11.46 -19.93 -8.56
N THR A 190 -12.51 -20.60 -8.09
CA THR A 190 -13.90 -20.27 -8.49
C THR A 190 -14.48 -19.14 -7.62
N GLN A 191 -15.51 -18.45 -8.09
CA GLN A 191 -16.24 -17.49 -7.24
C GLN A 191 -16.82 -18.14 -5.96
N ARG A 192 -17.20 -19.42 -6.05
CA ARG A 192 -17.63 -20.21 -4.90
C ARG A 192 -16.48 -20.35 -3.89
N THR A 193 -15.30 -20.74 -4.35
CA THR A 193 -14.10 -20.85 -3.49
C THR A 193 -13.75 -19.51 -2.84
N ALA A 194 -13.85 -18.39 -3.56
CA ALA A 194 -13.65 -17.06 -2.96
C ALA A 194 -14.67 -16.77 -1.84
N SER A 195 -15.91 -17.23 -2.01
CA SER A 195 -16.97 -17.14 -0.99
C SER A 195 -16.71 -18.07 0.19
N ASP A 196 -16.20 -19.28 -0.06
CA ASP A 196 -15.82 -20.24 0.99
C ASP A 196 -14.65 -19.70 1.82
N ILE A 197 -13.68 -19.02 1.19
CA ILE A 197 -12.58 -18.31 1.90
C ILE A 197 -13.16 -17.18 2.76
N ALA A 198 -14.08 -16.38 2.24
CA ALA A 198 -14.73 -15.33 3.03
C ALA A 198 -15.45 -15.91 4.24
N ALA A 199 -16.22 -17.00 4.05
CA ALA A 199 -16.94 -17.68 5.12
C ALA A 199 -16.00 -18.28 6.18
N HIS A 200 -14.88 -18.88 5.76
CA HIS A 200 -13.84 -19.37 6.66
C HIS A 200 -13.24 -18.26 7.54
N LEU A 201 -13.13 -17.04 7.00
CA LEU A 201 -12.67 -15.85 7.72
C LEU A 201 -13.78 -15.15 8.54
N GLY A 202 -14.99 -15.70 8.59
CA GLY A 202 -16.12 -15.15 9.33
C GLY A 202 -16.86 -14.01 8.61
N PHE A 203 -16.70 -13.90 7.28
CA PHE A 203 -17.38 -12.88 6.47
C PHE A 203 -18.47 -13.46 5.57
N THR A 204 -19.55 -12.70 5.45
CA THR A 204 -20.55 -12.88 4.40
C THR A 204 -20.35 -11.82 3.31
N LEU A 205 -20.47 -12.20 2.04
CA LEU A 205 -20.28 -11.29 0.90
C LEU A 205 -21.59 -10.56 0.57
N HIS A 206 -21.54 -9.24 0.44
CA HIS A 206 -22.69 -8.38 0.11
C HIS A 206 -22.36 -7.48 -1.07
N TYR A 207 -23.08 -7.62 -2.19
CA TYR A 207 -22.91 -6.75 -3.35
C TYR A 207 -23.91 -5.59 -3.31
N VAL A 208 -23.41 -4.36 -3.23
CA VAL A 208 -24.23 -3.16 -3.04
C VAL A 208 -23.97 -2.09 -4.12
N PRO A 209 -24.98 -1.34 -4.55
CA PRO A 209 -24.84 -0.32 -5.61
C PRO A 209 -24.30 1.04 -5.11
N ASP A 210 -24.34 1.26 -3.80
CA ASP A 210 -24.16 2.55 -3.11
C ASP A 210 -22.90 2.60 -2.23
N LEU A 211 -21.91 1.74 -2.51
CA LEU A 211 -20.61 1.78 -1.86
C LEU A 211 -19.98 3.19 -2.02
N PRO A 212 -19.35 3.78 -0.97
CA PRO A 212 -18.75 5.11 -1.08
C PRO A 212 -17.75 5.19 -2.24
N GLN A 213 -17.82 6.26 -3.04
CA GLN A 213 -17.06 6.39 -4.29
C GLN A 213 -15.55 6.32 -4.13
N THR A 214 -15.02 6.60 -2.94
CA THR A 214 -13.60 6.58 -2.60
C THR A 214 -13.11 5.18 -2.20
N THR A 215 -14.00 4.21 -2.04
CA THR A 215 -13.69 2.86 -1.56
C THR A 215 -13.97 1.81 -2.64
N ARG A 216 -13.17 0.75 -2.67
CA ARG A 216 -13.40 -0.41 -3.56
C ARG A 216 -14.21 -1.52 -2.88
N SER A 217 -14.06 -1.63 -1.57
CA SER A 217 -14.72 -2.60 -0.70
C SER A 217 -14.76 -2.05 0.73
N VAL A 218 -15.72 -2.48 1.54
CA VAL A 218 -15.81 -2.14 2.97
C VAL A 218 -15.99 -3.41 3.78
N ALA A 219 -15.09 -3.67 4.73
CA ALA A 219 -15.21 -4.78 5.66
C ALA A 219 -15.81 -4.29 6.98
N ASP A 220 -17.03 -4.75 7.27
CA ASP A 220 -17.71 -4.55 8.55
C ASP A 220 -17.38 -5.72 9.48
N ILE A 221 -16.38 -5.48 10.33
CA ILE A 221 -15.85 -6.45 11.30
C ILE A 221 -16.88 -6.74 12.38
N LYS A 222 -17.67 -5.75 12.78
CA LYS A 222 -18.67 -5.87 13.85
C LYS A 222 -19.74 -6.89 13.49
N ASN A 223 -20.17 -6.92 12.22
CA ASN A 223 -21.23 -7.82 11.76
C ASN A 223 -20.75 -8.96 10.86
N GLY A 224 -19.44 -9.10 10.63
CA GLY A 224 -18.88 -10.12 9.75
C GLY A 224 -19.37 -9.99 8.30
N ARG A 225 -19.34 -8.77 7.74
CA ARG A 225 -19.83 -8.50 6.38
C ARG A 225 -18.76 -7.84 5.52
N LEU A 226 -18.61 -8.31 4.29
CA LEU A 226 -17.76 -7.67 3.29
C LEU A 226 -18.63 -7.10 2.18
N TYR A 227 -18.69 -5.77 2.11
CA TYR A 227 -19.43 -5.04 1.09
C TYR A 227 -18.55 -4.79 -0.14
N LEU A 228 -19.08 -5.14 -1.31
CA LEU A 228 -18.42 -5.02 -2.62
C LEU A 228 -19.34 -4.25 -3.57
N SER A 229 -18.76 -3.46 -4.47
CA SER A 229 -19.57 -2.76 -5.47
C SER A 229 -20.22 -3.75 -6.44
N SER A 230 -21.52 -3.60 -6.72
CA SER A 230 -22.21 -4.38 -7.77
C SER A 230 -21.67 -4.10 -9.17
N ARG A 231 -21.00 -2.95 -9.39
CA ARG A 231 -20.37 -2.59 -10.67
C ARG A 231 -19.02 -3.28 -10.87
N LEU A 232 -18.47 -3.92 -9.83
CA LEU A 232 -17.13 -4.48 -9.86
C LEU A 232 -16.99 -5.63 -10.87
N ALA A 233 -18.09 -6.35 -11.16
CA ALA A 233 -18.13 -7.37 -12.19
C ALA A 233 -17.95 -6.83 -13.63
N SER A 234 -18.06 -5.51 -13.85
CA SER A 234 -17.94 -4.91 -15.19
C SER A 234 -16.52 -4.44 -15.55
N LYS A 235 -15.58 -4.39 -14.60
CA LYS A 235 -14.23 -3.84 -14.79
C LYS A 235 -13.13 -4.75 -14.24
N GLY A 236 -13.17 -6.04 -14.60
CA GLY A 236 -12.13 -7.01 -14.28
C GLY A 236 -12.64 -8.24 -13.54
N ASP A 237 -11.71 -9.01 -12.98
CA ASP A 237 -12.04 -10.25 -12.27
C ASP A 237 -12.63 -9.95 -10.87
N PRO A 238 -13.90 -10.28 -10.61
CA PRO A 238 -14.53 -10.02 -9.32
C PRO A 238 -13.86 -10.79 -8.17
N ARG A 239 -13.20 -11.93 -8.46
CA ARG A 239 -12.47 -12.72 -7.46
C ARG A 239 -11.30 -11.93 -6.91
N THR A 240 -10.57 -11.22 -7.76
CA THR A 240 -9.39 -10.43 -7.37
C THR A 240 -9.74 -9.38 -6.32
N ALA A 241 -10.83 -8.63 -6.48
CA ALA A 241 -11.18 -7.61 -5.49
C ALA A 241 -11.66 -8.20 -4.16
N VAL A 242 -12.41 -9.31 -4.20
CA VAL A 242 -12.82 -10.04 -3.00
C VAL A 242 -11.57 -10.50 -2.24
N LEU A 243 -10.65 -11.16 -2.93
CA LEU A 243 -9.43 -11.69 -2.34
C LEU A 243 -8.47 -10.58 -1.87
N GLN A 244 -8.40 -9.43 -2.55
CA GLN A 244 -7.64 -8.27 -2.06
C GLN A 244 -8.18 -7.76 -0.73
N ALA A 245 -9.50 -7.62 -0.62
CA ALA A 245 -10.13 -7.17 0.62
C ALA A 245 -9.89 -8.17 1.77
N LEU A 246 -9.98 -9.47 1.49
CA LEU A 246 -9.71 -10.53 2.47
C LEU A 246 -8.21 -10.60 2.83
N SER A 247 -7.31 -10.44 1.86
CA SER A 247 -5.85 -10.53 2.04
C SER A 247 -5.34 -9.51 3.05
N SER A 248 -5.80 -8.25 2.96
CA SER A 248 -5.44 -7.22 3.94
C SER A 248 -5.84 -7.63 5.37
N ARG A 249 -6.98 -8.31 5.53
CA ARG A 249 -7.46 -8.78 6.83
C ARG A 249 -6.70 -10.01 7.34
N ILE A 250 -6.39 -10.96 6.46
CA ILE A 250 -5.57 -12.15 6.75
C ILE A 250 -4.21 -11.71 7.32
N LEU A 251 -3.63 -10.68 6.73
CA LEU A 251 -2.33 -10.15 7.11
C LEU A 251 -2.36 -9.26 8.37
N GLY A 252 -3.55 -9.00 8.93
CA GLY A 252 -3.70 -8.14 10.11
C GLY A 252 -3.30 -6.69 9.85
N HIS A 253 -3.42 -6.20 8.62
CA HIS A 253 -3.10 -4.82 8.29
C HIS A 253 -4.03 -3.85 9.01
N THR A 254 -3.45 -2.82 9.61
CA THR A 254 -4.14 -1.68 10.21
C THR A 254 -4.00 -0.45 9.31
N GLU A 255 -4.67 0.64 9.68
CA GLU A 255 -4.46 1.93 9.00
C GLU A 255 -2.96 2.26 8.96
N PRO A 256 -2.39 2.52 7.75
CA PRO A 256 -0.97 2.72 7.59
C PRO A 256 -0.54 4.05 8.22
N THR A 257 0.52 4.03 9.01
CA THR A 257 1.03 5.23 9.71
C THR A 257 2.02 6.04 8.85
N SER A 258 2.40 5.50 7.70
CA SER A 258 3.33 6.12 6.76
C SER A 258 3.09 5.65 5.32
N TYR A 259 3.57 6.43 4.34
CA TYR A 259 3.50 6.05 2.93
C TYR A 259 4.27 4.76 2.62
N ALA A 260 5.42 4.55 3.26
CA ALA A 260 6.20 3.33 3.13
C ALA A 260 5.43 2.10 3.63
N GLU A 261 4.75 2.23 4.78
CA GLU A 261 3.89 1.17 5.30
C GLU A 261 2.71 0.88 4.37
N PHE A 262 2.03 1.92 3.87
CA PHE A 262 0.96 1.77 2.89
C PHE A 262 1.41 1.00 1.65
N LEU A 263 2.58 1.33 1.09
CA LEU A 263 3.11 0.61 -0.07
C LEU A 263 3.46 -0.84 0.25
N ARG A 264 4.07 -1.11 1.42
CA ARG A 264 4.36 -2.47 1.88
C ARG A 264 3.09 -3.30 2.01
N GLN A 265 2.09 -2.80 2.74
CA GLN A 265 0.79 -3.46 2.91
C GLN A 265 0.13 -3.74 1.56
N ARG A 266 0.22 -2.79 0.61
CA ARG A 266 -0.29 -2.96 -0.75
C ARG A 266 0.45 -4.06 -1.52
N VAL A 267 1.77 -4.18 -1.40
CA VAL A 267 2.52 -5.28 -2.04
C VAL A 267 2.15 -6.62 -1.43
N GLU A 268 2.12 -6.72 -0.10
CA GLU A 268 1.77 -7.97 0.59
C GLU A 268 0.35 -8.42 0.26
N THR A 269 -0.62 -7.50 0.24
CA THR A 269 -2.01 -7.78 -0.14
C THR A 269 -2.12 -8.30 -1.57
N ASN A 270 -1.43 -7.66 -2.52
CA ASN A 270 -1.45 -8.07 -3.92
C ASN A 270 -0.72 -9.40 -4.13
N TYR A 271 0.39 -9.62 -3.42
CA TYR A 271 1.12 -10.88 -3.47
C TYR A 271 0.26 -12.03 -2.96
N LEU A 272 -0.33 -11.89 -1.77
CA LEU A 272 -1.21 -12.91 -1.19
C LEU A 272 -2.42 -13.17 -2.08
N THR A 273 -3.02 -12.13 -2.66
CA THR A 273 -4.10 -12.32 -3.64
C THR A 273 -3.65 -13.13 -4.85
N GLY A 274 -2.47 -12.82 -5.42
CA GLY A 274 -1.89 -13.58 -6.53
C GLY A 274 -1.60 -15.04 -6.15
N ALA A 275 -1.10 -15.28 -4.94
CA ALA A 275 -0.84 -16.62 -4.41
C ALA A 275 -2.12 -17.43 -4.16
N LEU A 276 -3.22 -16.78 -3.75
CA LEU A 276 -4.52 -17.43 -3.62
C LEU A 276 -5.12 -17.78 -4.99
N LEU A 277 -4.98 -16.90 -5.99
CA LEU A 277 -5.50 -17.14 -7.35
C LEU A 277 -4.69 -18.19 -8.12
N ILE A 278 -3.37 -18.21 -7.92
CA ILE A 278 -2.42 -19.07 -8.60
C ILE A 278 -1.51 -19.72 -7.54
N PRO A 279 -1.96 -20.82 -6.92
CA PRO A 279 -1.25 -21.46 -5.81
C PRO A 279 0.14 -21.96 -6.22
N GLU A 280 1.15 -21.73 -5.38
CA GLU A 280 2.55 -22.10 -5.64
C GLU A 280 2.71 -23.61 -5.90
N ASP A 281 2.08 -24.44 -5.07
CA ASP A 281 2.12 -25.90 -5.11
C ASP A 281 1.57 -26.50 -6.41
N HIS A 282 0.65 -25.83 -7.08
CA HIS A 282 0.11 -26.24 -8.38
C HIS A 282 0.80 -25.53 -9.56
N ALA A 283 1.14 -24.25 -9.42
CA ALA A 283 1.70 -23.47 -10.50
C ALA A 283 3.17 -23.80 -10.78
N VAL A 284 3.97 -24.10 -9.75
CA VAL A 284 5.38 -24.45 -9.92
C VAL A 284 5.57 -25.74 -10.73
N PRO A 285 4.88 -26.87 -10.43
CA PRO A 285 4.96 -28.07 -11.27
C PRO A 285 4.55 -27.81 -12.72
N PHE A 286 3.47 -27.05 -12.93
CA PHE A 286 3.01 -26.65 -14.27
C PHE A 286 4.09 -25.88 -15.05
N LEU A 287 4.71 -24.89 -14.42
CA LEU A 287 5.77 -24.09 -15.03
C LEU A 287 7.07 -24.89 -15.24
N LEU A 288 7.42 -25.80 -14.35
CA LEU A 288 8.59 -26.69 -14.50
C LEU A 288 8.40 -27.67 -15.66
N GLU A 289 7.20 -28.21 -15.83
CA GLU A 289 6.88 -29.07 -16.98
C GLU A 289 7.00 -28.28 -18.29
N ALA A 290 6.42 -27.08 -18.34
CA ALA A 290 6.53 -26.17 -19.48
C ALA A 290 8.00 -25.83 -19.78
N LYS A 291 8.82 -25.56 -18.75
CA LYS A 291 10.26 -25.35 -18.89
C LYS A 291 10.98 -26.58 -19.47
N GLY A 292 10.63 -27.78 -19.02
CA GLY A 292 11.16 -29.04 -19.57
C GLY A 292 10.88 -29.20 -21.06
N ARG A 293 9.69 -28.77 -21.51
CA ARG A 293 9.29 -28.72 -22.92
C ARG A 293 9.78 -27.49 -23.69
N ARG A 294 10.50 -26.56 -23.01
CA ARG A 294 10.92 -25.26 -23.55
C ARG A 294 9.76 -24.44 -24.12
N ALA A 295 8.65 -24.44 -23.41
CA ALA A 295 7.38 -23.86 -23.80
C ALA A 295 6.76 -23.01 -22.67
N VAL A 296 7.58 -22.32 -21.87
CA VAL A 296 7.07 -21.39 -20.86
C VAL A 296 6.32 -20.25 -21.56
N SER A 297 5.09 -20.01 -21.14
CA SER A 297 4.19 -18.97 -21.67
C SER A 297 3.38 -18.35 -20.53
N ILE A 298 3.23 -17.02 -20.59
CA ILE A 298 2.42 -16.27 -19.61
C ILE A 298 0.93 -16.44 -19.93
N GLU A 299 0.61 -16.62 -21.21
CA GLU A 299 -0.74 -16.89 -21.73
C GLU A 299 -1.25 -18.25 -21.26
N ASP A 300 -0.40 -19.28 -21.31
CA ASP A 300 -0.75 -20.61 -20.79
C ASP A 300 -1.01 -20.55 -19.28
N LEU A 301 -0.21 -19.79 -18.52
CA LEU A 301 -0.45 -19.57 -17.08
C LEU A 301 -1.75 -18.79 -16.83
N ARG A 302 -2.00 -17.74 -17.62
CA ARG A 302 -3.23 -16.94 -17.58
C ARG A 302 -4.45 -17.82 -17.80
N ASP A 303 -4.43 -18.66 -18.83
CA ASP A 303 -5.56 -19.49 -19.24
C ASP A 303 -5.78 -20.65 -18.27
N ALA A 304 -4.70 -21.28 -17.81
CA ALA A 304 -4.75 -22.38 -16.84
C ALA A 304 -5.40 -21.99 -15.50
N TYR A 305 -5.31 -20.72 -15.09
CA TYR A 305 -5.92 -20.19 -13.86
C TYR A 305 -7.07 -19.22 -14.11
N SER A 306 -7.40 -18.97 -15.38
CA SER A 306 -8.44 -18.05 -15.84
C SER A 306 -8.31 -16.63 -15.26
N VAL A 307 -7.10 -16.09 -15.13
CA VAL A 307 -6.84 -14.74 -14.57
C VAL A 307 -6.58 -13.71 -15.69
N SER A 308 -6.35 -12.43 -15.35
CA SER A 308 -5.85 -11.45 -16.33
C SER A 308 -4.39 -11.72 -16.70
N TYR A 309 -3.94 -11.17 -17.83
CA TYR A 309 -2.54 -11.28 -18.23
C TYR A 309 -1.62 -10.59 -17.22
N GLU A 310 -2.02 -9.42 -16.70
CA GLU A 310 -1.30 -8.74 -15.61
C GLU A 310 -1.14 -9.59 -14.35
N THR A 311 -2.20 -10.28 -13.91
CA THR A 311 -2.13 -11.17 -12.74
C THR A 311 -1.19 -12.34 -12.99
N ALA A 312 -1.27 -12.98 -14.16
CA ALA A 312 -0.38 -14.08 -14.52
C ALA A 312 1.08 -13.62 -14.62
N ALA A 313 1.34 -12.47 -15.25
CA ALA A 313 2.66 -11.88 -15.38
C ALA A 313 3.29 -11.56 -14.01
N HIS A 314 2.52 -10.94 -13.11
CA HIS A 314 2.99 -10.69 -11.74
C HIS A 314 3.28 -11.97 -10.97
N ARG A 315 2.38 -12.96 -11.07
CA ARG A 315 2.61 -14.22 -10.39
C ARG A 315 3.85 -14.94 -10.94
N PHE A 316 4.04 -14.92 -12.25
CA PHE A 316 5.23 -15.48 -12.88
C PHE A 316 6.49 -14.82 -12.33
N THR A 317 6.53 -13.50 -12.13
CA THR A 317 7.68 -12.83 -11.52
C THR A 317 7.88 -13.15 -10.04
N ASN A 318 6.90 -13.72 -9.33
CA ASN A 318 7.08 -14.22 -7.97
C ASN A 318 7.74 -15.61 -7.96
N LEU A 319 7.47 -16.44 -8.98
CA LEU A 319 7.86 -17.85 -9.00
C LEU A 319 9.11 -18.13 -9.86
N ALA A 320 9.33 -17.36 -10.93
CA ALA A 320 10.31 -17.66 -11.97
C ALA A 320 11.75 -17.77 -11.43
N THR A 321 12.18 -16.83 -10.59
CA THR A 321 13.58 -16.81 -10.16
C THR A 321 13.88 -17.86 -9.10
N VAL A 322 12.98 -18.05 -8.12
CA VAL A 322 13.20 -19.02 -7.04
C VAL A 322 13.00 -20.46 -7.50
N HIS A 323 11.95 -20.75 -8.27
CA HIS A 323 11.61 -22.14 -8.63
C HIS A 323 12.10 -22.56 -10.01
N LEU A 324 12.12 -21.64 -10.97
CA LEU A 324 12.62 -21.93 -12.31
C LEU A 324 14.09 -21.53 -12.47
N GLY A 325 14.68 -20.75 -11.57
CA GLY A 325 16.05 -20.26 -11.72
C GLY A 325 16.19 -19.32 -12.92
N ILE A 326 15.12 -18.60 -13.29
CA ILE A 326 15.09 -17.65 -14.41
C ILE A 326 14.93 -16.23 -13.82
N PRO A 327 15.96 -15.38 -13.90
CA PRO A 327 15.81 -13.95 -13.64
C PRO A 327 14.90 -13.31 -14.70
N VAL A 328 14.04 -12.39 -14.28
CA VAL A 328 13.04 -11.74 -15.13
C VAL A 328 12.96 -10.24 -14.85
N HIS A 329 12.34 -9.53 -15.78
CA HIS A 329 11.81 -8.21 -15.53
C HIS A 329 10.35 -8.10 -15.97
N PHE A 330 9.66 -7.14 -15.38
CA PHE A 330 8.27 -6.81 -15.64
C PHE A 330 8.16 -5.30 -15.88
N LEU A 331 7.37 -4.94 -16.89
CA LEU A 331 7.03 -3.56 -17.18
C LEU A 331 5.55 -3.42 -17.49
N LYS A 332 4.94 -2.36 -16.93
CA LYS A 332 3.65 -1.84 -17.34
C LYS A 332 3.81 -0.42 -17.85
N VAL A 333 3.46 -0.19 -19.12
CA VAL A 333 3.66 1.10 -19.80
C VAL A 333 2.32 1.60 -20.32
N HIS A 334 2.03 2.88 -20.14
CA HIS A 334 0.85 3.52 -20.73
C HIS A 334 1.10 3.83 -22.23
N GLU A 335 0.05 3.95 -23.05
CA GLU A 335 0.17 4.30 -24.48
C GLU A 335 0.99 5.57 -24.74
N SER A 336 1.03 6.51 -23.77
CA SER A 336 1.92 7.68 -23.84
C SER A 336 3.41 7.37 -23.69
N GLY A 337 3.79 6.11 -23.48
CA GLY A 337 5.16 5.67 -23.21
C GLY A 337 5.60 5.79 -21.75
N THR A 338 4.74 6.25 -20.83
CA THR A 338 5.09 6.41 -19.41
C THR A 338 5.09 5.06 -18.69
N ILE A 339 6.18 4.75 -17.99
CA ILE A 339 6.26 3.55 -17.13
C ILE A 339 5.42 3.79 -15.88
N THR A 340 4.45 2.91 -15.65
CA THR A 340 3.53 2.96 -14.50
C THR A 340 3.89 1.96 -13.41
N LYS A 341 4.55 0.86 -13.77
CA LYS A 341 5.04 -0.16 -12.84
C LYS A 341 6.23 -0.89 -13.45
N ALA A 342 7.25 -1.15 -12.65
CA ALA A 342 8.43 -1.90 -13.06
C ALA A 342 8.90 -2.82 -11.94
N TYR A 343 9.48 -3.95 -12.33
CA TYR A 343 10.23 -4.85 -11.44
C TYR A 343 11.33 -5.53 -12.24
N GLU A 344 12.50 -5.75 -11.63
CA GLU A 344 13.62 -6.42 -12.27
C GLU A 344 14.51 -7.17 -11.27
N ASN A 345 15.02 -8.32 -11.72
CA ASN A 345 16.14 -9.00 -11.08
C ASN A 345 17.11 -9.65 -12.09
N ASP A 346 16.98 -9.32 -13.37
CA ASP A 346 17.82 -9.78 -14.48
C ASP A 346 18.81 -8.72 -14.99
N ASP A 347 19.05 -7.69 -14.16
CA ASP A 347 19.90 -6.51 -14.41
C ASP A 347 19.61 -5.71 -15.69
N VAL A 348 18.39 -5.80 -16.23
CA VAL A 348 17.92 -4.82 -17.22
C VAL A 348 18.03 -3.40 -16.65
N ASN A 349 18.48 -2.46 -17.47
CA ASN A 349 18.65 -1.07 -17.05
C ASN A 349 17.45 -0.23 -17.51
N PHE A 350 16.52 0.00 -16.59
CA PHE A 350 15.38 0.87 -16.85
C PHE A 350 15.74 2.36 -16.71
N PRO A 351 15.04 3.24 -17.43
CA PRO A 351 15.21 4.68 -17.27
C PRO A 351 14.85 5.09 -15.84
N THR A 352 15.77 5.76 -15.16
CA THR A 352 15.52 6.34 -13.83
C THR A 352 15.60 7.86 -13.84
N ASP A 353 15.00 8.48 -12.83
CA ASP A 353 15.34 9.86 -12.46
C ASP A 353 16.63 9.92 -11.62
N ARG A 354 16.97 11.12 -11.11
CA ARG A 354 18.17 11.35 -10.28
C ARG A 354 18.14 10.59 -8.95
N LEU A 355 16.97 10.11 -8.51
CA LEU A 355 16.74 9.44 -7.24
C LEU A 355 16.59 7.91 -7.43
N GLY A 356 16.67 7.41 -8.67
CA GLY A 356 16.49 6.00 -8.98
C GLY A 356 15.03 5.57 -9.19
N SER A 357 14.09 6.51 -9.31
CA SER A 357 12.69 6.19 -9.58
C SER A 357 12.48 5.85 -11.05
N ILE A 358 11.81 4.71 -11.32
CA ILE A 358 11.50 4.25 -12.68
C ILE A 358 10.08 4.67 -13.08
N GLU A 359 9.10 4.62 -12.16
CA GLU A 359 7.74 5.04 -12.49
C GLU A 359 7.71 6.54 -12.80
N GLY A 360 6.90 6.88 -13.80
CA GLY A 360 6.83 8.22 -14.38
C GLY A 360 7.91 8.51 -15.43
N GLN A 361 8.89 7.62 -15.63
CA GLN A 361 9.88 7.78 -16.70
C GLN A 361 9.37 7.24 -18.04
N MET A 362 9.92 7.75 -19.14
CA MET A 362 9.56 7.33 -20.49
C MET A 362 10.29 6.04 -20.88
N CYS A 363 9.53 5.02 -21.29
CA CYS A 363 10.04 3.79 -21.87
C CYS A 363 10.62 4.07 -23.27
N CYS A 364 11.66 3.32 -23.65
CA CYS A 364 12.30 3.48 -24.96
C CYS A 364 11.33 3.15 -26.10
N ARG A 365 11.33 3.95 -27.18
CA ARG A 365 10.49 3.74 -28.37
C ARG A 365 10.70 2.39 -29.05
N LYS A 366 11.91 1.84 -28.92
CA LYS A 366 12.28 0.54 -29.50
C LYS A 366 12.12 -0.61 -28.52
N TRP A 367 11.64 -0.36 -27.30
CA TRP A 367 11.38 -1.41 -26.32
C TRP A 367 10.06 -2.11 -26.62
N THR A 368 9.99 -3.41 -26.38
CA THR A 368 8.80 -4.24 -26.67
C THR A 368 7.51 -3.65 -26.10
N SER A 369 7.55 -3.14 -24.86
CA SER A 369 6.40 -2.53 -24.19
C SER A 369 5.92 -1.22 -24.83
N ARG A 370 6.69 -0.60 -25.74
CA ARG A 370 6.24 0.55 -26.51
C ARG A 370 5.89 0.20 -27.96
N VAL A 371 6.67 -0.68 -28.58
CA VAL A 371 6.44 -1.13 -29.97
C VAL A 371 5.09 -1.84 -30.12
N VAL A 372 4.64 -2.58 -29.10
CA VAL A 372 3.38 -3.34 -29.14
C VAL A 372 2.13 -2.48 -29.37
N PHE A 373 2.19 -1.16 -29.13
CA PHE A 373 1.06 -0.26 -29.44
C PHE A 373 0.93 0.05 -30.93
N ASP A 374 2.01 -0.11 -31.70
CA ASP A 374 2.02 0.13 -33.15
C ASP A 374 1.62 -1.12 -33.96
N GLU A 375 1.45 -2.26 -33.29
CA GLU A 375 1.08 -3.53 -33.92
C GLU A 375 -0.45 -3.68 -33.98
N ASP A 376 -1.00 -4.07 -35.13
CA ASP A 376 -2.44 -4.21 -35.31
C ASP A 376 -3.06 -5.38 -34.51
N ASP A 377 -2.29 -6.46 -34.30
CA ASP A 377 -2.74 -7.63 -33.56
C ASP A 377 -2.49 -7.46 -32.06
N HIS A 378 -3.53 -7.01 -31.35
CA HIS A 378 -3.53 -6.95 -29.89
C HIS A 378 -4.11 -8.22 -29.22
N PHE A 379 -4.58 -9.21 -30.00
CA PHE A 379 -5.11 -10.45 -29.44
C PHE A 379 -3.97 -11.35 -28.98
N ASN A 380 -2.99 -11.57 -29.87
CA ASN A 380 -1.82 -12.39 -29.60
C ASN A 380 -0.74 -11.59 -28.84
N PRO A 381 0.09 -12.29 -28.05
CA PRO A 381 1.27 -11.65 -27.47
C PRO A 381 2.30 -11.30 -28.53
N TYR A 382 2.90 -10.12 -28.38
CA TYR A 382 4.00 -9.66 -29.20
C TYR A 382 5.34 -10.04 -28.57
N TYR A 383 6.23 -10.64 -29.37
CA TYR A 383 7.56 -11.08 -28.93
C TYR A 383 8.65 -10.31 -29.65
N GLN A 384 9.61 -9.75 -28.92
CA GLN A 384 10.72 -9.01 -29.51
C GLN A 384 12.01 -9.17 -28.71
N TYR A 385 13.12 -9.29 -29.43
CA TYR A 385 14.45 -9.09 -28.88
C TYR A 385 14.84 -7.61 -28.89
N THR A 386 15.30 -7.07 -27.77
CA THR A 386 15.81 -5.71 -27.69
C THR A 386 17.29 -5.73 -27.28
N ASP A 387 18.16 -5.28 -28.19
CA ASP A 387 19.57 -5.07 -27.87
C ASP A 387 19.74 -3.75 -27.13
N THR A 388 20.53 -3.78 -26.07
CA THR A 388 20.89 -2.60 -25.28
C THR A 388 22.41 -2.55 -25.10
N GLY A 389 22.93 -1.46 -24.53
CA GLY A 389 24.35 -1.41 -24.16
C GLY A 389 24.75 -2.36 -23.02
N ASN A 390 23.80 -2.96 -22.29
CA ASN A 390 24.10 -3.88 -21.18
C ASN A 390 23.68 -5.35 -21.45
N GLY A 391 23.23 -5.66 -22.68
CA GLY A 391 22.85 -7.00 -23.09
C GLY A 391 21.64 -7.04 -24.03
N THR A 392 21.30 -8.23 -24.50
CA THR A 392 20.10 -8.49 -25.30
C THR A 392 19.03 -9.11 -24.40
N TYR A 393 17.82 -8.57 -24.46
CA TYR A 393 16.66 -9.05 -23.70
C TYR A 393 15.56 -9.49 -24.65
N TRP A 394 14.87 -10.56 -24.31
CA TRP A 394 13.66 -10.98 -24.99
C TRP A 394 12.47 -10.63 -24.10
N CYS A 395 11.41 -10.06 -24.68
CA CYS A 395 10.19 -9.77 -23.94
C CYS A 395 8.96 -10.24 -24.71
N THR A 396 7.96 -10.71 -23.96
CA THR A 396 6.57 -10.83 -24.40
C THR A 396 5.78 -9.63 -23.89
N ALA A 397 4.89 -9.06 -24.71
CA ALA A 397 4.04 -7.94 -24.35
C ALA A 397 2.62 -8.10 -24.90
N ARG A 398 1.65 -7.55 -24.16
CA ARG A 398 0.25 -7.46 -24.58
C ARG A 398 -0.36 -6.12 -24.21
N VAL A 399 -1.22 -5.59 -25.08
CA VAL A 399 -2.01 -4.39 -24.79
C VAL A 399 -3.31 -4.77 -24.06
N GLU A 400 -3.58 -4.08 -22.96
CA GLU A 400 -4.83 -4.14 -22.19
C GLU A 400 -5.48 -2.74 -22.18
N LEU A 401 -6.78 -2.70 -22.46
CA LEU A 401 -7.56 -1.47 -22.44
C LEU A 401 -8.07 -1.16 -21.04
N SER A 402 -7.97 0.10 -20.62
CA SER A 402 -8.51 0.58 -19.35
C SER A 402 -9.35 1.85 -19.54
N SER A 403 -10.04 2.30 -18.49
CA SER A 403 -10.75 3.58 -18.54
C SER A 403 -9.84 4.81 -18.55
N GLU A 404 -8.54 4.65 -18.32
CA GLU A 404 -7.55 5.74 -18.34
C GLU A 404 -6.68 5.74 -19.61
N GLY A 405 -6.90 4.81 -20.54
CA GLY A 405 -6.09 4.63 -21.75
C GLY A 405 -5.66 3.17 -21.94
N ALA A 406 -4.98 2.88 -23.06
CA ALA A 406 -4.37 1.58 -23.28
C ALA A 406 -3.05 1.46 -22.47
N HIS A 407 -2.80 0.26 -21.95
CA HIS A 407 -1.56 -0.08 -21.27
C HIS A 407 -0.97 -1.35 -21.86
N SER A 408 0.36 -1.41 -21.99
CA SER A 408 1.05 -2.65 -22.27
C SER A 408 1.54 -3.27 -20.97
N VAL A 409 1.41 -4.60 -20.88
CA VAL A 409 1.99 -5.41 -19.83
C VAL A 409 2.98 -6.35 -20.48
N SER A 410 4.20 -6.40 -19.93
CA SER A 410 5.29 -7.18 -20.50
C SER A 410 6.14 -7.86 -19.46
N VAL A 411 6.61 -9.06 -19.81
CA VAL A 411 7.58 -9.84 -19.05
C VAL A 411 8.75 -10.14 -19.99
N GLY A 412 9.97 -9.97 -19.50
CA GLY A 412 11.15 -10.30 -20.27
C GLY A 412 12.24 -10.96 -19.46
N VAL A 413 13.22 -11.49 -20.19
CA VAL A 413 14.38 -12.23 -19.69
C VAL A 413 15.62 -11.88 -20.51
N ARG A 414 16.79 -12.25 -19.98
CA ARG A 414 18.04 -12.24 -20.74
C ARG A 414 17.99 -13.21 -21.93
N PHE A 415 18.78 -12.90 -22.96
CA PHE A 415 18.92 -13.75 -24.15
C PHE A 415 19.13 -15.24 -23.82
N ASP A 416 20.04 -15.55 -22.89
CA ASP A 416 20.39 -16.94 -22.53
C ASP A 416 19.24 -17.76 -21.93
N ASP A 417 18.27 -17.09 -21.33
CA ASP A 417 17.09 -17.72 -20.70
C ASP A 417 15.91 -17.83 -21.66
N THR A 418 15.96 -17.14 -22.79
CA THR A 418 14.89 -17.16 -23.81
C THR A 418 14.65 -18.56 -24.37
N LYS A 419 15.66 -19.44 -24.30
CA LYS A 419 15.55 -20.86 -24.73
C LYS A 419 14.39 -21.61 -24.07
N TRP A 420 13.89 -21.17 -22.92
CA TRP A 420 12.81 -21.81 -22.18
C TRP A 420 11.40 -21.37 -22.62
N PHE A 421 11.28 -20.28 -23.37
CA PHE A 421 10.00 -19.64 -23.67
C PHE A 421 9.48 -19.95 -25.08
N LEU A 422 8.16 -19.92 -25.24
CA LEU A 422 7.51 -19.78 -26.55
C LEU A 422 7.77 -18.39 -27.13
N GLY A 423 7.73 -18.25 -28.46
CA GLY A 423 7.99 -16.96 -29.12
C GLY A 423 9.47 -16.57 -29.23
N ARG A 424 10.39 -17.47 -28.84
CA ARG A 424 11.84 -17.27 -28.99
C ARG A 424 12.31 -17.18 -30.45
N ASP A 425 11.58 -17.77 -31.39
CA ASP A 425 11.95 -17.74 -32.82
C ASP A 425 11.47 -16.46 -33.52
N THR A 426 11.08 -15.44 -32.74
CA THR A 426 10.58 -14.17 -33.27
C THR A 426 11.62 -13.47 -34.16
N PRO A 427 11.21 -12.97 -35.34
CA PRO A 427 12.09 -12.16 -36.19
C PRO A 427 12.20 -10.71 -35.70
N HIS A 428 11.33 -10.28 -34.77
CA HIS A 428 11.26 -8.89 -34.33
C HIS A 428 12.45 -8.55 -33.44
N ARG A 429 13.20 -7.52 -33.84
CA ARG A 429 14.37 -7.05 -33.12
C ARG A 429 14.46 -5.52 -33.10
N GLY A 430 14.60 -4.96 -31.90
CA GLY A 430 14.84 -3.55 -31.65
C GLY A 430 16.24 -3.29 -31.12
N VAL A 431 16.76 -2.08 -31.35
CA VAL A 431 18.02 -1.62 -30.75
C VAL A 431 17.73 -0.39 -29.90
N SER A 432 17.93 -0.50 -28.60
CA SER A 432 17.80 0.58 -27.62
C SER A 432 19.17 1.16 -27.28
N LYS A 433 19.38 2.43 -27.63
CA LYS A 433 20.60 3.18 -27.30
C LYS A 433 20.53 3.90 -25.94
N HIS A 434 19.52 3.58 -25.12
CA HIS A 434 19.17 4.33 -23.91
C HIS A 434 20.29 4.36 -22.84
N SER A 435 21.20 3.39 -22.86
CA SER A 435 22.35 3.34 -21.94
C SER A 435 23.47 4.31 -22.28
N VAL A 436 23.45 4.95 -23.46
CA VAL A 436 24.52 5.82 -23.97
C VAL A 436 24.01 7.22 -24.32
N GLU A 437 22.73 7.36 -24.72
CA GLU A 437 22.11 8.63 -25.09
C GLU A 437 20.70 8.76 -24.52
N VAL A 438 20.27 9.99 -24.23
CA VAL A 438 18.89 10.34 -23.84
C VAL A 438 17.94 10.29 -25.05
N CYS A 439 18.06 9.25 -25.87
CA CYS A 439 17.46 9.11 -27.20
C CYS A 439 15.92 9.18 -27.20
N CYS A 440 15.25 8.82 -26.10
CA CYS A 440 13.78 8.84 -26.02
C CYS A 440 13.21 10.01 -25.21
N ARG A 441 14.05 10.93 -24.72
CA ARG A 441 13.57 12.18 -24.08
C ARG A 441 13.87 13.43 -24.94
N ARG A 442 14.54 13.25 -26.08
CA ARG A 442 14.82 14.30 -27.05
C ARG A 442 14.37 13.83 -28.42
N ALA A 443 13.67 14.70 -29.13
CA ALA A 443 13.33 14.43 -30.52
C ALA A 443 14.61 14.39 -31.36
N PRO A 444 14.58 13.70 -32.53
CA PRO A 444 15.63 13.83 -33.54
C PRO A 444 15.98 15.29 -33.83
N ALA A 445 17.26 15.59 -34.05
CA ALA A 445 17.76 16.97 -34.11
C ALA A 445 17.16 17.78 -35.27
N ASP A 446 16.83 17.11 -36.37
CA ASP A 446 16.10 17.64 -37.52
C ASP A 446 14.66 18.04 -37.16
N LEU A 447 13.91 17.15 -36.50
CA LEU A 447 12.57 17.45 -36.03
C LEU A 447 12.56 18.54 -34.95
N GLU A 448 13.52 18.50 -34.02
CA GLU A 448 13.66 19.52 -32.98
C GLU A 448 13.98 20.89 -33.59
N ALA A 449 14.88 20.97 -34.57
CA ALA A 449 15.18 22.22 -35.26
C ALA A 449 13.96 22.78 -36.02
N SER A 450 13.17 21.92 -36.64
CA SER A 450 12.00 22.35 -37.44
C SER A 450 10.81 22.80 -36.60
N TRP A 451 10.59 22.22 -35.42
CA TRP A 451 9.31 22.37 -34.71
C TRP A 451 9.42 22.94 -33.30
N ARG A 452 10.59 22.96 -32.66
CA ARG A 452 10.73 23.35 -31.24
C ARG A 452 10.21 24.75 -30.93
N GLU A 453 10.43 25.71 -31.82
CA GLU A 453 9.96 27.09 -31.63
C GLU A 453 8.53 27.31 -32.15
N TYR A 454 7.97 26.36 -32.91
CA TYR A 454 6.71 26.51 -33.62
C TYR A 454 5.59 25.57 -33.13
N ALA A 455 5.90 24.69 -32.17
CA ALA A 455 4.96 23.73 -31.60
C ALA A 455 4.55 24.11 -30.18
N TRP A 456 3.25 24.25 -29.93
CA TRP A 456 2.70 24.49 -28.60
C TRP A 456 1.59 23.47 -28.26
N PRO A 457 1.93 22.29 -27.71
CA PRO A 457 0.94 21.28 -27.39
C PRO A 457 0.09 21.69 -26.19
N ASN A 458 -1.24 21.55 -26.31
CA ASN A 458 -2.16 21.66 -25.17
C ASN A 458 -2.44 20.26 -24.61
N VAL A 459 -2.04 20.03 -23.36
CA VAL A 459 -1.98 18.68 -22.78
C VAL A 459 -3.34 18.27 -22.19
N ARG A 460 -3.82 17.07 -22.53
CA ARG A 460 -4.86 16.41 -21.72
C ARG A 460 -4.21 15.92 -20.44
N THR A 461 -4.35 16.66 -19.33
CA THR A 461 -3.78 16.25 -18.04
C THR A 461 -4.47 14.98 -17.54
N PRO A 462 -3.80 13.82 -17.49
CA PRO A 462 -4.38 12.64 -16.85
C PRO A 462 -4.50 12.94 -15.35
N ARG A 463 -5.66 12.61 -14.75
CA ARG A 463 -5.95 12.87 -13.32
C ARG A 463 -4.88 12.29 -12.36
N THR A 464 -4.11 11.31 -12.81
CA THR A 464 -3.07 10.59 -12.08
C THR A 464 -1.66 11.18 -12.21
N LEU A 465 -1.40 12.15 -13.11
CA LEU A 465 -0.05 12.68 -13.39
C LEU A 465 0.37 13.92 -12.59
N LEU A 466 -0.52 14.53 -11.80
CA LEU A 466 -0.16 15.66 -10.93
C LEU A 466 0.83 15.28 -9.80
N ALA A 467 1.01 13.98 -9.53
CA ALA A 467 1.91 13.49 -8.49
C ALA A 467 3.37 13.26 -8.97
N THR A 468 3.63 13.18 -10.28
CA THR A 468 4.97 12.89 -10.82
C THR A 468 5.20 13.60 -12.15
N LEU A 469 5.66 14.85 -12.10
CA LEU A 469 6.14 15.53 -13.31
C LEU A 469 7.54 15.00 -13.65
N PRO A 470 7.77 14.41 -14.85
CA PRO A 470 9.10 14.07 -15.31
C PRO A 470 9.91 15.35 -15.58
N THR A 471 11.21 15.33 -15.31
CA THR A 471 12.10 16.43 -15.67
C THR A 471 12.64 16.26 -17.09
N GLY A 472 12.40 17.26 -17.96
CA GLY A 472 13.06 17.36 -19.28
C GLY A 472 12.10 17.43 -20.49
N ALA A 473 10.82 17.16 -20.31
CA ALA A 473 9.74 17.41 -21.27
C ALA A 473 8.50 17.89 -20.49
N PHE A 474 7.60 18.63 -21.13
CA PHE A 474 6.32 19.00 -20.51
C PHE A 474 5.58 17.70 -20.11
N PRO A 475 4.96 17.62 -18.91
CA PRO A 475 4.45 16.37 -18.36
C PRO A 475 3.48 15.64 -19.29
N GLY A 476 3.76 14.37 -19.59
CA GLY A 476 2.86 13.50 -20.37
C GLY A 476 2.86 13.72 -21.88
N VAL A 477 3.78 14.53 -22.41
CA VAL A 477 3.92 14.75 -23.86
C VAL A 477 5.23 14.14 -24.37
N ASP A 478 5.13 13.21 -25.32
CA ASP A 478 6.28 12.79 -26.12
C ASP A 478 6.50 13.83 -27.23
N THR A 479 7.59 14.60 -27.12
CA THR A 479 7.92 15.65 -28.09
C THR A 479 8.21 15.09 -29.49
N THR A 480 8.68 13.83 -29.57
CA THR A 480 8.91 13.18 -30.86
C THR A 480 7.59 12.91 -31.55
N ASP A 481 6.59 12.36 -30.84
CA ASP A 481 5.26 12.11 -31.41
C ASP A 481 4.59 13.40 -31.88
N VAL A 482 4.74 14.50 -31.13
CA VAL A 482 4.23 15.81 -31.53
C VAL A 482 4.91 16.32 -32.80
N TYR A 483 6.23 16.20 -32.91
CA TYR A 483 6.96 16.69 -34.08
C TYR A 483 6.75 15.78 -35.30
N GLU A 484 6.69 14.46 -35.13
CA GLU A 484 6.32 13.51 -36.19
C GLU A 484 4.89 13.78 -36.69
N PHE A 485 3.94 14.08 -35.79
CA PHE A 485 2.59 14.49 -36.17
C PHE A 485 2.60 15.78 -37.00
N LEU A 486 3.34 16.81 -36.57
CA LEU A 486 3.42 18.08 -37.29
C LEU A 486 4.09 17.92 -38.65
N GLU A 487 5.17 17.14 -38.74
CA GLU A 487 5.86 16.84 -39.98
C GLU A 487 4.95 16.09 -40.97
N ALA A 488 4.20 15.09 -40.50
CA ALA A 488 3.27 14.32 -41.34
C ALA A 488 2.10 15.17 -41.89
N HIS A 489 1.69 16.21 -41.15
CA HIS A 489 0.57 17.09 -41.51
C HIS A 489 1.01 18.46 -42.02
N ALA A 490 2.31 18.66 -42.23
CA ALA A 490 2.83 19.89 -42.79
C ALA A 490 2.26 20.09 -44.21
N PRO A 491 1.81 21.31 -44.56
CA PRO A 491 1.29 21.59 -45.89
C PRO A 491 2.40 21.34 -46.92
N ARG A 492 2.22 20.32 -47.76
CA ARG A 492 3.12 20.05 -48.89
C ARG A 492 2.84 21.11 -49.96
N GLY A 493 3.81 22.00 -50.17
CA GLY A 493 3.78 23.02 -51.20
C GLY A 493 3.86 22.46 -52.62
#